data_AF-A0A938AV15-F1
#
_entry.id   AF-A0A938AV15-F1
#
_cell.length_a   1.000
_cell.length_b   1.000
_cell.length_c   1.000
_cell.angle_alpha   90.00
_cell.angle_beta   90.00
_cell.angle_gamma   90.00
#
_symmetry.space_group_name_H-M   'P 1'
#
loop_
_entity.id
_entity.type
_entity.pdbx_description
1 polymer ?
#
loop_
_entity_poly.entity_id
_entity_poly.type
_entity_poly.pdbx_seq_one_letter_code
_entity_poly.pdbx_strand_id
1 'polypeptide(L)'
;DEELLAQGHLVRTVYDPCCGSGGMLTVTRDHIAELNPRARVHLFGQEVNPETFAICKSDLYMKHAGTSDAENIAFGSTLSADRHADKRFDYLITNPPYGKEWKQDQEAVRREATLGFGGRFGAGLPRISDGQLLFLQHLLGRMKSTDEGGSRIAIVMNGSPLFTGDAGSGESEIRRWILENDWLEAIVALPEQLFYNTGIATYVWVLTNRKPAERAGIVQLIDATSLWEPMRKSLGDKRRQISDEQRREILALYHGLEEGEHVKLFATTAFGFRKITVERPLRLNFAVTPERIERLKEQRAFQALAESKKKDPAKKAAEEAAGRAEQEAIVAMLDGMARRTDGSEDEPVRSRPEFEAQLKAAAKAAGLKLAAPVKKAVLAALSERDEEAEICLDAHGDPECDPDLRDTENVPLSESIEDYFAREVAPYVPDAWINTAVVDAKDAEVGKVGYEINFNRYFYVYTPPRPLAEIEADIRELGAEIVTLLGEITGDAILTIDAPTAVKAQGDVPACEDDTEA
;
A
#
# COMPACT_ATOMS: atom_id res chain seq x y z
N ASP A 1 23.77 24.37 1.89
CA ASP A 1 23.57 24.94 3.24
C ASP A 1 24.85 25.34 3.95
N GLU A 2 25.95 24.59 3.84
CA GLU A 2 27.22 24.96 4.52
C GLU A 2 27.66 26.39 4.21
N GLU A 3 27.59 26.82 2.94
CA GLU A 3 27.88 28.20 2.54
C GLU A 3 26.96 29.22 3.22
N LEU A 4 25.67 28.90 3.37
CA LEU A 4 24.70 29.76 4.09
C LEU A 4 25.01 29.80 5.59
N LEU A 5 25.43 28.66 6.15
CA LEU A 5 25.79 28.55 7.56
C LEU A 5 27.11 29.25 7.87
N ALA A 6 28.04 29.34 6.92
CA ALA A 6 29.33 30.01 7.09
C ALA A 6 29.26 31.55 7.11
N GLN A 7 28.10 32.14 6.80
CA GLN A 7 27.92 33.61 6.77
C GLN A 7 28.02 34.22 8.18
N GLY A 8 28.55 35.46 8.27
CA GLY A 8 28.74 36.16 9.53
C GLY A 8 27.42 36.57 10.20
N HIS A 9 27.33 36.38 11.53
CA HIS A 9 26.16 36.70 12.38
C HIS A 9 24.84 36.10 11.89
N LEU A 10 24.77 34.77 11.89
CA LEU A 10 23.61 34.01 11.47
C LEU A 10 22.68 33.70 12.66
N VAL A 11 21.37 33.82 12.45
CA VAL A 11 20.36 33.27 13.37
C VAL A 11 19.62 32.14 12.68
N ARG A 12 19.50 30.98 13.34
CA ARG A 12 18.78 29.81 12.82
C ARG A 12 17.87 29.21 13.87
N THR A 13 16.73 28.68 13.43
CA THR A 13 15.79 27.96 14.30
C THR A 13 15.75 26.49 13.93
N VAL A 14 15.83 25.63 14.94
CA VAL A 14 15.77 24.16 14.80
C VAL A 14 14.55 23.65 15.55
N TYR A 15 13.77 22.78 14.91
CA TYR A 15 12.55 22.23 15.50
C TYR A 15 12.46 20.71 15.43
N ASP A 16 12.06 20.11 16.55
CA ASP A 16 11.76 18.68 16.65
C ASP A 16 10.37 18.47 17.30
N PRO A 17 9.33 18.11 16.54
CA PRO A 17 7.99 17.86 17.05
C PRO A 17 7.83 16.57 17.87
N CYS A 18 8.86 15.73 17.97
CA CYS A 18 8.88 14.51 18.77
C CYS A 18 10.22 14.45 19.51
N CYS A 19 10.52 15.53 20.27
CA CYS A 19 11.89 15.82 20.66
C CYS A 19 12.50 14.79 21.60
N GLY A 20 11.70 13.93 22.24
CA GLY A 20 12.20 12.97 23.20
C GLY A 20 13.01 13.70 24.28
N SER A 21 14.22 13.21 24.55
CA SER A 21 15.15 13.84 25.49
C SER A 21 15.89 15.07 24.92
N GLY A 22 15.63 15.49 23.68
CA GLY A 22 16.28 16.65 23.03
C GLY A 22 17.59 16.34 22.31
N GLY A 23 17.90 15.05 22.09
CA GLY A 23 19.15 14.63 21.46
C GLY A 23 19.36 15.18 20.04
N MET A 24 18.35 15.09 19.17
CA MET A 24 18.46 15.60 17.79
C MET A 24 18.62 17.12 17.74
N LEU A 25 17.94 17.85 18.63
CA LEU A 25 18.06 19.31 18.76
C LEU A 25 19.49 19.73 19.13
N THR A 26 20.04 19.13 20.18
CA THR A 26 21.38 19.48 20.69
C THR A 26 22.47 19.12 19.70
N VAL A 27 22.43 17.92 19.10
CA VAL A 27 23.38 17.48 18.06
C VAL A 27 23.35 18.42 16.85
N THR A 28 22.16 18.84 16.41
CA THR A 28 22.04 19.76 15.26
C THR A 28 22.65 21.11 15.55
N ARG A 29 22.41 21.68 16.74
CA ARG A 29 23.07 22.94 17.12
C ARG A 29 24.58 22.78 17.18
N ASP A 30 25.07 21.73 17.83
CA ASP A 30 26.51 21.56 18.04
C ASP A 30 27.21 21.45 16.69
N HIS A 31 26.63 20.73 15.73
CA HIS A 31 27.11 20.70 14.35
C HIS A 31 27.11 22.08 13.66
N ILE A 32 26.04 22.87 13.81
CA ILE A 32 26.01 24.24 13.27
C ILE A 32 27.08 25.12 13.92
N ALA A 33 27.32 24.95 15.22
CA ALA A 33 28.33 25.71 15.96
C ALA A 33 29.77 25.33 15.56
N GLU A 34 30.02 24.07 15.20
CA GLU A 34 31.29 23.62 14.63
C GLU A 34 31.57 24.29 13.27
N LEU A 35 30.54 24.43 12.43
CA LEU A 35 30.65 25.11 11.13
C LEU A 35 30.76 26.64 11.27
N ASN A 36 29.99 27.22 12.19
CA ASN A 36 29.99 28.65 12.45
C ASN A 36 29.84 28.95 13.95
N PRO A 37 30.95 29.19 14.66
CA PRO A 37 30.94 29.50 16.09
C PRO A 37 30.21 30.80 16.46
N ARG A 38 29.88 31.65 15.48
CA ARG A 38 29.15 32.91 15.66
C ARG A 38 27.65 32.77 15.37
N ALA A 39 27.19 31.61 14.91
CA ALA A 39 25.78 31.37 14.67
C ALA A 39 25.03 31.31 16.01
N ARG A 40 23.84 31.93 16.05
CA ARG A 40 22.88 31.81 17.14
C ARG A 40 21.79 30.85 16.72
N VAL A 41 21.75 29.69 17.35
CA VAL A 41 20.75 28.67 17.08
C VAL A 41 19.73 28.67 18.21
N HIS A 42 18.45 28.71 17.86
CA HIS A 42 17.34 28.61 18.79
C HIS A 42 16.65 27.28 18.62
N LEU A 43 16.51 26.54 19.72
CA LEU A 43 15.91 25.20 19.73
C LEU A 43 14.43 25.30 20.09
N PHE A 44 13.62 24.51 19.42
CA PHE A 44 12.18 24.36 19.67
C PHE A 44 11.83 22.88 19.66
N GLY A 45 10.95 22.45 20.56
CA GLY A 45 10.57 21.05 20.62
C GLY A 45 9.21 20.83 21.23
N GLN A 46 8.68 19.63 21.01
CA GLN A 46 7.45 19.18 21.64
C GLN A 46 7.53 17.70 21.99
N GLU A 47 7.06 17.35 23.20
CA GLU A 47 7.04 15.98 23.71
C GLU A 47 5.73 15.70 24.46
N VAL A 48 5.20 14.50 24.23
CA VAL A 48 3.91 14.07 24.78
C VAL A 48 4.08 13.27 26.08
N ASN A 49 5.21 12.58 26.26
CA ASN A 49 5.53 11.86 27.49
C ASN A 49 6.06 12.82 28.57
N PRO A 50 5.42 12.91 29.74
CA PRO A 50 5.75 13.92 30.75
C PRO A 50 7.15 13.73 31.36
N GLU A 51 7.61 12.49 31.56
CA GLU A 51 8.95 12.22 32.09
C GLU A 51 10.03 12.63 31.09
N THR A 52 9.86 12.26 29.84
CA THR A 52 10.79 12.55 28.74
C THR A 52 10.84 14.05 28.46
N PHE A 53 9.69 14.73 28.50
CA PHE A 53 9.59 16.19 28.44
C PHE A 53 10.41 16.85 29.56
N ALA A 54 10.24 16.40 30.81
CA ALA A 54 10.96 16.94 31.95
C ALA A 54 12.49 16.72 31.84
N ILE A 55 12.90 15.55 31.34
CA ILE A 55 14.32 15.24 31.07
C ILE A 55 14.88 16.21 30.02
N CYS A 56 14.20 16.36 28.88
CA CYS A 56 14.64 17.27 27.82
C CYS A 56 14.79 18.70 28.33
N LYS A 57 13.76 19.22 28.99
CA LYS A 57 13.75 20.59 29.51
C LYS A 57 14.86 20.80 30.56
N SER A 58 15.08 19.84 31.45
CA SER A 58 16.15 19.89 32.46
C SER A 58 17.55 19.87 31.84
N ASP A 59 17.77 19.00 30.84
CA ASP A 59 19.05 18.92 30.13
C ASP A 59 19.40 20.24 29.43
N LEU A 60 18.40 20.87 28.79
CA LEU A 60 18.57 22.18 28.16
C LEU A 60 18.84 23.30 29.17
N TYR A 61 18.18 23.32 30.33
CA TYR A 61 18.52 24.30 31.38
C TYR A 61 19.96 24.17 31.86
N MET A 62 20.46 22.92 31.97
CA MET A 62 21.82 22.67 32.45
C MET A 62 22.88 23.03 31.41
N LYS A 63 22.70 22.56 30.17
CA LYS A 63 23.71 22.73 29.11
C LYS A 63 23.63 24.08 28.40
N HIS A 64 22.47 24.74 28.42
CA HIS A 64 22.19 25.99 27.70
C HIS A 64 21.63 27.07 28.62
N ALA A 65 22.16 27.13 29.84
CA ALA A 65 21.87 28.17 30.80
C ALA A 65 22.05 29.56 30.15
N GLY A 66 21.06 30.44 30.31
CA GLY A 66 21.06 31.79 29.75
C GLY A 66 20.47 31.91 28.33
N THR A 67 20.01 30.80 27.73
CA THR A 67 19.19 30.81 26.51
C THR A 67 17.70 30.65 26.83
N SER A 68 16.84 30.87 25.84
CA SER A 68 15.39 30.58 25.94
C SER A 68 15.04 29.16 25.49
N ASP A 69 16.01 28.31 25.17
CA ASP A 69 15.78 27.02 24.50
C ASP A 69 14.93 26.07 25.36
N ALA A 70 15.17 26.03 26.68
CA ALA A 70 14.37 25.22 27.59
C ALA A 70 12.89 25.67 27.67
N GLU A 71 12.62 26.97 27.47
CA GLU A 71 11.24 27.49 27.45
C GLU A 71 10.51 27.20 26.14
N ASN A 72 11.26 26.95 25.08
CA ASN A 72 10.72 26.57 23.77
C ASN A 72 10.39 25.07 23.67
N ILE A 73 10.62 24.28 24.72
CA ILE A 73 10.16 22.89 24.79
C ILE A 73 8.75 22.87 25.37
N ALA A 74 7.82 22.35 24.58
CA ALA A 74 6.40 22.32 24.92
C ALA A 74 5.91 20.91 25.26
N PHE A 75 4.93 20.84 26.16
CA PHE A 75 4.30 19.58 26.56
C PHE A 75 2.96 19.38 25.85
N GLY A 76 2.75 18.15 25.36
CA GLY A 76 1.49 17.67 24.78
C GLY A 76 1.65 17.04 23.41
N SER A 77 0.57 16.45 22.89
CA SER A 77 0.59 15.82 21.57
C SER A 77 0.78 16.85 20.46
N THR A 78 1.75 16.61 19.60
CA THR A 78 1.97 17.41 18.38
C THR A 78 0.77 17.37 17.46
N LEU A 79 0.08 16.23 17.35
CA LEU A 79 -1.02 16.06 16.39
C LEU A 79 -2.28 16.81 16.84
N SER A 80 -2.68 16.70 18.11
CA SER A 80 -3.91 17.34 18.61
C SER A 80 -3.71 18.69 19.31
N ALA A 81 -2.50 19.02 19.73
CA ALA A 81 -2.19 20.23 20.49
C ALA A 81 -0.86 20.85 20.03
N ASP A 82 -0.84 21.38 18.81
CA ASP A 82 0.33 22.06 18.27
C ASP A 82 0.68 23.31 19.09
N ARG A 83 1.82 23.28 19.78
CA ARG A 83 2.27 24.37 20.66
C ARG A 83 3.13 25.41 19.96
N HIS A 84 3.46 25.18 18.70
CA HIS A 84 4.31 26.05 17.88
C HIS A 84 3.59 26.49 16.60
N ALA A 85 2.26 26.59 16.66
CA ALA A 85 1.41 26.82 15.49
C ALA A 85 1.68 28.16 14.76
N ASP A 86 2.15 29.15 15.50
CA ASP A 86 2.53 30.49 15.03
C ASP A 86 3.95 30.55 14.44
N LYS A 87 4.74 29.48 14.52
CA LYS A 87 6.17 29.49 14.16
C LYS A 87 6.46 28.72 12.89
N ARG A 88 7.59 29.07 12.27
CA ARG A 88 8.22 28.40 11.13
C ARG A 88 9.72 28.29 11.36
N PHE A 89 10.35 27.25 10.80
CA PHE A 89 11.70 26.85 11.21
C PHE A 89 12.67 26.68 10.04
N ASP A 90 13.96 26.97 10.25
CA ASP A 90 14.98 26.80 9.21
C ASP A 90 15.32 25.32 8.98
N TYR A 91 15.50 24.58 10.08
CA TYR A 91 15.81 23.16 10.09
C TYR A 91 14.81 22.42 10.95
N LEU A 92 14.25 21.34 10.42
CA LEU A 92 13.35 20.48 11.16
C LEU A 92 13.88 19.06 11.13
N ILE A 93 14.09 18.47 12.29
CA ILE A 93 14.69 17.15 12.43
C ILE A 93 13.92 16.36 13.46
N THR A 94 13.53 15.13 13.14
CA THR A 94 12.75 14.34 14.09
C THR A 94 12.77 12.84 13.80
N ASN A 95 12.60 12.07 14.86
CA ASN A 95 12.36 10.64 14.83
C ASN A 95 11.01 10.34 15.51
N PRO A 96 9.89 10.42 14.77
CA PRO A 96 8.56 10.20 15.30
C PRO A 96 8.36 8.71 15.67
N PRO A 97 7.38 8.40 16.52
CA PRO A 97 7.08 7.01 16.87
C PRO A 97 6.64 6.19 15.65
N TYR A 98 7.20 4.99 15.49
CA TYR A 98 6.92 4.11 14.35
C TYR A 98 5.63 3.31 14.55
N GLY A 99 4.79 3.25 13.51
CA GLY A 99 3.57 2.42 13.51
C GLY A 99 2.61 2.69 14.67
N LYS A 100 2.65 3.89 15.27
CA LYS A 100 1.80 4.25 16.40
C LYS A 100 0.42 4.67 15.91
N GLU A 101 -0.62 4.13 16.54
CA GLU A 101 -1.99 4.58 16.31
C GLU A 101 -2.18 6.04 16.78
N TRP A 102 -2.94 6.83 16.00
CA TRP A 102 -3.25 8.22 16.34
C TRP A 102 -4.72 8.39 16.80
N LYS A 103 -5.31 7.32 17.34
CA LYS A 103 -6.71 7.28 17.80
C LYS A 103 -7.03 8.37 18.83
N GLN A 104 -6.10 8.65 19.74
CA GLN A 104 -6.25 9.71 20.75
C GLN A 104 -6.30 11.11 20.14
N ASP A 105 -5.63 11.33 19.01
CA ASP A 105 -5.59 12.61 18.30
C ASP A 105 -6.67 12.73 17.21
N GLN A 106 -7.45 11.67 16.99
CA GLN A 106 -8.25 11.47 15.80
C GLN A 106 -9.27 12.57 15.55
N GLU A 107 -9.98 12.99 16.59
CA GLU A 107 -11.00 14.03 16.48
C GLU A 107 -10.38 15.37 16.07
N ALA A 108 -9.26 15.75 16.70
CA ALA A 108 -8.57 17.00 16.41
C ALA A 108 -8.00 17.02 14.99
N VAL A 109 -7.33 15.93 14.59
CA VAL A 109 -6.76 15.76 13.25
C VAL A 109 -7.84 15.81 12.18
N ARG A 110 -8.96 15.09 12.36
CA ARG A 110 -10.09 15.11 11.41
C ARG A 110 -10.72 16.49 11.29
N ARG A 111 -10.90 17.19 12.41
CA ARG A 111 -11.44 18.55 12.43
C ARG A 111 -10.52 19.50 11.64
N GLU A 112 -9.22 19.45 11.88
CA GLU A 112 -8.26 20.30 11.16
C GLU A 112 -8.17 19.94 9.67
N ALA A 113 -8.28 18.66 9.31
CA ALA A 113 -8.28 18.23 7.90
C ALA A 113 -9.44 18.83 7.09
N THR A 114 -10.57 19.18 7.72
CA THR A 114 -11.68 19.88 7.03
C THR A 114 -11.31 21.28 6.53
N LEU A 115 -10.21 21.86 7.04
CA LEU A 115 -9.68 23.15 6.58
C LEU A 115 -8.87 23.02 5.28
N GLY A 116 -8.70 21.81 4.74
CA GLY A 116 -7.82 21.54 3.61
C GLY A 116 -6.40 22.03 3.88
N PHE A 117 -5.77 22.65 2.89
CA PHE A 117 -4.42 23.24 3.02
C PHE A 117 -4.35 24.51 3.89
N GLY A 118 -5.48 24.97 4.43
CA GLY A 118 -5.50 25.97 5.51
C GLY A 118 -5.05 25.41 6.86
N GLY A 119 -5.07 24.08 7.03
CA GLY A 119 -4.53 23.35 8.18
C GLY A 119 -3.36 22.45 7.78
N ARG A 120 -2.81 21.68 8.73
CA ARG A 120 -1.66 20.79 8.49
C ARG A 120 -1.99 19.55 7.68
N PHE A 121 -3.21 19.03 7.80
CA PHE A 121 -3.57 17.69 7.31
C PHE A 121 -4.41 17.73 6.01
N GLY A 122 -4.16 18.72 5.17
CA GLY A 122 -4.93 18.97 3.94
C GLY A 122 -4.67 17.98 2.81
N ALA A 123 -3.53 17.29 2.82
CA ALA A 123 -3.16 16.34 1.75
C ALA A 123 -3.85 14.98 1.89
N GLY A 124 -4.43 14.68 3.05
CA GLY A 124 -5.08 13.41 3.32
C GLY A 124 -4.79 12.90 4.72
N LEU A 125 -5.52 11.85 5.12
CA LEU A 125 -5.37 11.21 6.42
C LEU A 125 -4.99 9.74 6.22
N PRO A 126 -3.87 9.27 6.81
CA PRO A 126 -3.50 7.87 6.78
C PRO A 126 -4.49 7.03 7.61
N ARG A 127 -4.40 5.70 7.53
CA ARG A 127 -5.12 4.80 8.44
C ARG A 127 -4.83 5.12 9.90
N ILE A 128 -5.81 4.87 10.79
CA ILE A 128 -5.70 5.17 12.23
C ILE A 128 -4.52 4.46 12.89
N SER A 129 -4.16 3.27 12.41
CA SER A 129 -3.08 2.44 12.95
C SER A 129 -1.67 2.97 12.65
N ASP A 130 -1.53 4.00 11.80
CA ASP A 130 -0.22 4.55 11.46
C ASP A 130 -0.25 6.08 11.27
N GLY A 131 0.35 6.80 12.22
CA GLY A 131 0.39 8.26 12.22
C GLY A 131 1.64 8.89 11.59
N GLN A 132 2.60 8.14 11.03
CA GLN A 132 3.90 8.71 10.64
C GLN A 132 3.78 9.82 9.58
N LEU A 133 2.90 9.63 8.59
CA LEU A 133 2.64 10.64 7.57
C LEU A 133 1.95 11.92 8.12
N LEU A 134 1.28 11.85 9.28
CA LEU A 134 0.76 13.06 9.94
C LEU A 134 1.89 13.90 10.53
N PHE A 135 2.92 13.28 11.11
CA PHE A 135 4.10 14.02 11.59
C PHE A 135 4.87 14.66 10.42
N LEU A 136 4.98 13.97 9.28
CA LEU A 136 5.57 14.55 8.09
C LEU A 136 4.76 15.76 7.57
N GLN A 137 3.43 15.64 7.48
CA GLN A 137 2.56 16.78 7.14
C GLN A 137 2.72 17.95 8.13
N HIS A 138 2.86 17.66 9.42
CA HIS A 138 3.13 18.68 10.44
C HIS A 138 4.44 19.42 10.18
N LEU A 139 5.53 18.71 9.89
CA LEU A 139 6.82 19.35 9.54
C LEU A 139 6.69 20.22 8.29
N LEU A 140 6.02 19.72 7.25
CA LEU A 140 5.80 20.47 6.00
C LEU A 140 5.01 21.76 6.25
N GLY A 141 3.99 21.72 7.10
CA GLY A 141 3.22 22.90 7.53
C GLY A 141 4.01 23.90 8.38
N ARG A 142 5.23 23.53 8.84
CA ARG A 142 6.10 24.36 9.68
C ARG A 142 7.34 24.87 8.92
N MET A 143 7.41 24.64 7.60
CA MET A 143 8.45 25.23 6.75
C MET A 143 8.27 26.75 6.60
N LYS A 144 9.39 27.49 6.64
CA LYS A 144 9.45 28.87 6.18
C LYS A 144 9.15 28.91 4.68
N SER A 145 8.56 30.02 4.25
CA SER A 145 8.38 30.30 2.84
C SER A 145 9.73 30.43 2.12
N THR A 146 9.75 30.27 0.79
CA THR A 146 11.00 30.38 0.02
C THR A 146 11.55 31.81 0.00
N ASP A 147 10.70 32.83 0.13
CA ASP A 147 11.10 34.23 0.27
C ASP A 147 11.76 34.52 1.64
N GLU A 148 11.40 33.78 2.69
CA GLU A 148 12.10 33.78 3.98
C GLU A 148 13.36 32.90 4.00
N GLY A 149 13.76 32.40 2.83
CA GLY A 149 14.93 31.55 2.65
C GLY A 149 14.63 30.06 2.72
N GLY A 150 13.39 29.62 2.95
CA GLY A 150 12.93 28.22 2.94
C GLY A 150 13.36 27.37 4.15
N SER A 151 13.16 26.06 4.05
CA SER A 151 13.47 25.09 5.12
C SER A 151 14.09 23.80 4.60
N ARG A 152 14.75 23.07 5.52
CA ARG A 152 15.15 21.67 5.32
C ARG A 152 14.54 20.78 6.41
N ILE A 153 14.09 19.59 6.00
CA ILE A 153 13.52 18.57 6.87
C ILE A 153 14.35 17.29 6.74
N ALA A 154 14.67 16.67 7.88
CA ALA A 154 15.15 15.29 7.96
C ALA A 154 14.26 14.52 8.94
N ILE A 155 13.51 13.54 8.44
CA ILE A 155 12.63 12.70 9.26
C ILE A 155 13.03 11.23 9.14
N VAL A 156 13.10 10.54 10.27
CA VAL A 156 13.34 9.09 10.29
C VAL A 156 12.01 8.35 10.28
N MET A 157 11.82 7.41 9.37
CA MET A 157 10.59 6.62 9.26
C MET A 157 10.88 5.14 9.08
N ASN A 158 9.88 4.27 9.30
CA ASN A 158 9.96 2.88 8.90
C ASN A 158 9.58 2.75 7.40
N GLY A 159 9.43 1.52 6.90
CA GLY A 159 9.03 1.30 5.51
C GLY A 159 7.58 1.68 5.16
N SER A 160 6.66 1.78 6.13
CA SER A 160 5.23 1.92 5.86
C SER A 160 4.87 3.18 5.04
N PRO A 161 5.40 4.38 5.34
CA PRO A 161 5.18 5.59 4.55
C PRO A 161 5.56 5.51 3.07
N LEU A 162 6.46 4.59 2.67
CA LEU A 162 6.93 4.47 1.29
C LEU A 162 5.85 3.92 0.34
N PHE A 163 5.05 2.96 0.79
CA PHE A 163 4.19 2.18 -0.10
C PHE A 163 2.77 1.92 0.41
N THR A 164 2.47 2.18 1.68
CA THR A 164 1.12 1.95 2.19
C THR A 164 0.12 2.85 1.48
N GLY A 165 -1.05 2.31 1.14
CA GLY A 165 -2.20 3.07 0.66
C GLY A 165 -2.38 2.98 -0.84
N ASP A 166 -3.61 2.71 -1.25
CA ASP A 166 -4.00 2.56 -2.65
C ASP A 166 -4.18 3.92 -3.35
N ALA A 167 -4.34 3.94 -4.67
CA ALA A 167 -4.61 5.16 -5.43
C ALA A 167 -5.84 5.93 -4.88
N GLY A 168 -5.67 7.22 -4.62
CA GLY A 168 -6.66 8.08 -3.96
C GLY A 168 -6.87 7.83 -2.46
N SER A 169 -6.09 6.96 -1.80
CA SER A 169 -6.08 6.86 -0.34
C SER A 169 -5.28 8.01 0.28
N GLY A 170 -5.51 8.28 1.57
CA GLY A 170 -4.83 9.39 2.25
C GLY A 170 -3.31 9.27 2.26
N GLU A 171 -2.74 8.08 2.45
CA GLU A 171 -1.29 7.89 2.38
C GLU A 171 -0.72 8.17 0.99
N SER A 172 -1.41 7.70 -0.05
CA SER A 172 -1.04 7.91 -1.45
C SER A 172 -1.14 9.38 -1.84
N GLU A 173 -2.19 10.06 -1.41
CA GLU A 173 -2.39 11.50 -1.64
C GLU A 173 -1.38 12.37 -0.91
N ILE A 174 -0.92 11.98 0.29
CA ILE A 174 0.17 12.66 0.99
C ILE A 174 1.48 12.53 0.19
N ARG A 175 1.80 11.34 -0.32
CA ARG A 175 2.98 11.16 -1.19
C ARG A 175 2.86 11.95 -2.49
N ARG A 176 1.70 11.89 -3.15
CA ARG A 176 1.37 12.70 -4.34
C ARG A 176 1.64 14.18 -4.07
N TRP A 177 1.12 14.71 -2.97
CA TRP A 177 1.32 16.11 -2.59
C TRP A 177 2.80 16.46 -2.41
N ILE A 178 3.58 15.61 -1.74
CA ILE A 178 5.00 15.84 -1.51
C ILE A 178 5.80 15.85 -2.82
N LEU A 179 5.51 14.89 -3.72
CA LEU A 179 6.24 14.71 -4.99
C LEU A 179 5.85 15.75 -6.03
N GLU A 180 4.57 16.10 -6.14
CA GLU A 180 4.08 17.14 -7.06
C GLU A 180 4.57 18.54 -6.65
N ASN A 181 4.81 18.80 -5.36
CA ASN A 181 5.44 20.04 -4.90
C ASN A 181 6.98 20.01 -4.97
N ASP A 182 7.57 18.93 -5.47
CA ASP A 182 9.01 18.73 -5.59
C ASP A 182 9.78 18.92 -4.27
N TRP A 183 9.18 18.50 -3.14
CA TRP A 183 9.82 18.68 -1.84
C TRP A 183 10.73 17.52 -1.43
N LEU A 184 10.43 16.30 -1.86
CA LEU A 184 11.25 15.14 -1.52
C LEU A 184 12.58 15.19 -2.27
N GLU A 185 13.69 15.36 -1.57
CA GLU A 185 15.02 15.48 -2.18
C GLU A 185 15.75 14.13 -2.21
N ALA A 186 15.72 13.40 -1.09
CA ALA A 186 16.35 12.08 -1.00
C ALA A 186 15.66 11.17 0.02
N ILE A 187 15.79 9.85 -0.18
CA ILE A 187 15.48 8.82 0.80
C ILE A 187 16.70 7.94 0.98
N VAL A 188 17.18 7.82 2.21
CA VAL A 188 18.32 6.97 2.58
C VAL A 188 17.82 5.76 3.34
N ALA A 189 17.94 4.56 2.77
CA ALA A 189 17.69 3.31 3.48
C ALA A 189 18.86 3.01 4.42
N LEU A 190 18.58 2.88 5.72
CA LEU A 190 19.58 2.64 6.74
C LEU A 190 19.70 1.15 7.06
N PRO A 191 20.86 0.71 7.59
CA PRO A 191 21.01 -0.62 8.17
C PRO A 191 19.92 -0.93 9.20
N GLU A 192 19.47 -2.19 9.23
CA GLU A 192 18.65 -2.71 10.30
C GLU A 192 19.39 -2.69 11.65
N GLN A 193 18.69 -2.91 12.76
CA GLN A 193 19.31 -3.07 14.09
C GLN A 193 20.16 -1.87 14.56
N LEU A 194 19.82 -0.66 14.13
CA LEU A 194 20.43 0.61 14.59
C LEU A 194 19.77 1.20 15.84
N PHE A 195 18.57 0.76 16.18
CA PHE A 195 17.76 1.28 17.28
C PHE A 195 17.64 0.28 18.43
N TYR A 196 17.57 0.79 19.66
CA TYR A 196 17.53 -0.03 20.88
C TYR A 196 16.28 -0.90 21.01
N ASN A 197 15.16 -0.39 20.51
CA ASN A 197 13.82 -0.94 20.74
C ASN A 197 13.24 -1.64 19.50
N THR A 198 13.98 -1.68 18.40
CA THR A 198 13.50 -2.30 17.17
C THR A 198 14.65 -2.66 16.23
N GLY A 199 14.53 -3.84 15.59
CA GLY A 199 15.42 -4.30 14.55
C GLY A 199 14.98 -3.94 13.12
N ILE A 200 13.90 -3.18 12.93
CA ILE A 200 13.31 -2.93 11.60
C ILE A 200 14.22 -2.10 10.68
N ALA A 201 13.98 -2.22 9.37
CA ALA A 201 14.48 -1.28 8.39
C ALA A 201 13.91 0.13 8.61
N THR A 202 14.78 1.13 8.50
CA THR A 202 14.43 2.55 8.69
C THR A 202 15.02 3.39 7.58
N TYR A 203 14.41 4.54 7.36
CA TYR A 203 14.70 5.41 6.24
C TYR A 203 14.81 6.85 6.73
N VAL A 204 15.82 7.58 6.27
CA VAL A 204 15.87 9.04 6.43
C VAL A 204 15.28 9.67 5.19
N TRP A 205 14.18 10.41 5.35
CA TRP A 205 13.64 11.23 4.29
C TRP A 205 14.16 12.65 4.44
N VAL A 206 14.79 13.14 3.38
CA VAL A 206 15.31 14.50 3.28
C VAL A 206 14.38 15.28 2.37
N LEU A 207 13.81 16.37 2.89
CA LEU A 207 12.89 17.23 2.15
C LEU A 207 13.30 18.70 2.25
N THR A 208 12.97 19.48 1.22
CA THR A 208 13.18 20.92 1.22
C THR A 208 12.25 21.59 0.21
N ASN A 209 11.78 22.79 0.53
CA ASN A 209 11.04 23.64 -0.42
C ASN A 209 11.95 24.60 -1.20
N ARG A 210 13.28 24.46 -1.07
CA ARG A 210 14.30 25.30 -1.71
C ARG A 210 15.36 24.45 -2.40
N LYS A 211 14.94 23.43 -3.15
CA LYS A 211 15.86 22.57 -3.90
C LYS A 211 16.76 23.42 -4.80
N PRO A 212 18.09 23.16 -4.83
CA PRO A 212 18.97 23.81 -5.80
C PRO A 212 18.63 23.35 -7.22
N ALA A 213 19.05 24.12 -8.22
CA ALA A 213 18.64 23.91 -9.61
C ALA A 213 19.00 22.50 -10.13
N GLU A 214 20.15 21.97 -9.74
CA GLU A 214 20.62 20.63 -10.10
C GLU A 214 19.80 19.49 -9.49
N ARG A 215 18.95 19.76 -8.48
CA ARG A 215 18.07 18.76 -7.84
C ARG A 215 16.58 18.94 -8.18
N ALA A 216 16.23 19.98 -8.92
CA ALA A 216 14.85 20.27 -9.27
C ALA A 216 14.23 19.10 -10.07
N GLY A 217 13.05 18.63 -9.62
CA GLY A 217 12.35 17.50 -10.22
C GLY A 217 13.00 16.13 -10.00
N ILE A 218 14.08 16.05 -9.20
CA ILE A 218 14.84 14.82 -8.97
C ILE A 218 14.65 14.36 -7.52
N VAL A 219 14.46 13.04 -7.37
CA VAL A 219 14.48 12.31 -6.11
C VAL A 219 15.65 11.34 -6.14
N GLN A 220 16.48 11.38 -5.11
CA GLN A 220 17.62 10.49 -4.94
C GLN A 220 17.30 9.37 -3.94
N LEU A 221 17.34 8.11 -4.39
CA LEU A 221 17.28 6.96 -3.48
C LEU A 221 18.70 6.49 -3.19
N ILE A 222 19.02 6.28 -1.91
CA ILE A 222 20.35 5.87 -1.43
C ILE A 222 20.23 4.62 -0.58
N ASP A 223 20.78 3.50 -1.05
CA ASP A 223 20.85 2.26 -0.27
C ASP A 223 22.14 2.22 0.57
N ALA A 224 22.01 2.56 1.84
CA ALA A 224 23.08 2.46 2.83
C ALA A 224 22.93 1.23 3.75
N THR A 225 22.09 0.25 3.40
CA THR A 225 21.77 -0.88 4.28
C THR A 225 22.98 -1.77 4.60
N SER A 226 23.98 -1.78 3.72
CA SER A 226 25.26 -2.48 3.90
C SER A 226 26.30 -1.69 4.70
N LEU A 227 26.11 -0.39 4.91
CA LEU A 227 27.10 0.51 5.53
C LEU A 227 26.98 0.51 7.05
N TRP A 228 27.46 -0.57 7.67
CA TRP A 228 27.50 -0.74 9.12
C TRP A 228 28.70 -1.55 9.60
N GLU A 229 28.97 -1.48 10.89
CA GLU A 229 29.89 -2.36 11.60
C GLU A 229 29.22 -2.95 12.86
N PRO A 230 29.60 -4.17 13.28
CA PRO A 230 29.00 -4.78 14.46
C PRO A 230 29.39 -4.01 15.72
N MET A 231 28.42 -3.80 16.60
CA MET A 231 28.71 -3.25 17.92
C MET A 231 29.45 -4.27 18.79
N ARG A 232 30.46 -3.81 19.52
CA ARG A 232 31.18 -4.64 20.51
C ARG A 232 30.26 -5.25 21.58
N LYS A 233 29.20 -4.52 21.95
CA LYS A 233 28.17 -4.95 22.90
C LYS A 233 26.81 -4.51 22.38
N SER A 234 25.92 -5.47 22.13
CA SER A 234 24.54 -5.20 21.74
C SER A 234 23.77 -4.50 22.86
N LEU A 235 22.84 -3.63 22.50
CA LEU A 235 21.98 -2.88 23.42
C LEU A 235 20.53 -3.05 22.99
N GLY A 236 19.83 -4.02 23.59
CA GLY A 236 18.51 -4.44 23.12
C GLY A 236 18.59 -4.98 21.69
N ASP A 237 17.78 -4.44 20.80
CA ASP A 237 17.79 -4.77 19.36
C ASP A 237 18.94 -4.09 18.61
N LYS A 238 19.61 -3.11 19.24
CA LYS A 238 20.73 -2.41 18.62
C LYS A 238 21.96 -3.30 18.60
N ARG A 239 22.36 -3.71 17.40
CA ARG A 239 23.51 -4.61 17.17
C ARG A 239 24.52 -4.03 16.18
N ARG A 240 24.09 -3.04 15.41
CA ARG A 240 24.88 -2.39 14.35
C ARG A 240 25.10 -0.92 14.69
N GLN A 241 26.21 -0.38 14.20
CA GLN A 241 26.49 1.05 14.22
C GLN A 241 27.05 1.49 12.87
N ILE A 242 26.89 2.77 12.55
CA ILE A 242 27.48 3.39 11.36
C ILE A 242 28.72 4.14 11.83
N SER A 243 29.89 3.77 11.30
CA SER A 243 31.17 4.41 11.66
C SER A 243 31.27 5.84 11.10
N ASP A 244 32.24 6.62 11.57
CA ASP A 244 32.51 7.97 11.02
C ASP A 244 32.92 7.95 9.54
N GLU A 245 33.54 6.87 9.10
CA GLU A 245 33.88 6.67 7.69
C GLU A 245 32.63 6.38 6.86
N GLN A 246 31.79 5.46 7.33
CA GLN A 246 30.52 5.12 6.68
C GLN A 246 29.54 6.30 6.66
N ARG A 247 29.52 7.14 7.70
CA ARG A 247 28.75 8.39 7.69
C ARG A 247 29.20 9.35 6.60
N ARG A 248 30.52 9.52 6.42
CA ARG A 248 31.08 10.35 5.35
C ARG A 248 30.80 9.77 3.97
N GLU A 249 30.80 8.44 3.84
CA GLU A 249 30.42 7.75 2.61
C GLU A 249 28.95 8.01 2.26
N ILE A 250 28.01 7.86 3.20
CA ILE A 250 26.59 8.17 2.98
C ILE A 250 26.40 9.63 2.55
N LEU A 251 27.12 10.56 3.20
CA LEU A 251 27.08 11.97 2.80
C LEU A 251 27.67 12.21 1.41
N ALA A 252 28.75 11.52 1.04
CA ALA A 252 29.34 11.60 -0.29
C ALA A 252 28.38 11.07 -1.37
N LEU A 253 27.71 9.94 -1.11
CA LEU A 253 26.66 9.41 -1.99
C LEU A 253 25.53 10.43 -2.16
N TYR A 254 25.09 11.05 -1.07
CA TYR A 254 24.08 12.10 -1.12
C TYR A 254 24.56 13.31 -1.93
N HIS A 255 25.73 13.87 -1.65
CA HIS A 255 26.23 15.07 -2.33
C HIS A 255 26.55 14.85 -3.82
N GLY A 256 27.04 13.66 -4.19
CA GLY A 256 27.50 13.36 -5.54
C GLY A 256 26.39 13.48 -6.59
N LEU A 257 25.16 13.08 -6.26
CA LEU A 257 24.03 13.04 -7.20
C LEU A 257 24.37 12.29 -8.50
N GLU A 258 25.09 11.17 -8.37
CA GLU A 258 25.50 10.32 -9.48
C GLU A 258 24.88 8.93 -9.31
N GLU A 259 24.40 8.33 -10.41
CA GLU A 259 23.87 6.96 -10.37
C GLU A 259 24.98 5.94 -10.11
N GLY A 260 24.64 4.90 -9.36
CA GLY A 260 25.55 3.82 -9.06
C GLY A 260 24.85 2.60 -8.47
N GLU A 261 25.63 1.75 -7.80
CA GLU A 261 25.13 0.60 -7.06
C GLU A 261 24.25 1.05 -5.89
N HIS A 262 24.73 2.01 -5.11
CA HIS A 262 24.04 2.54 -3.92
C HIS A 262 23.10 3.71 -4.21
N VAL A 263 23.10 4.28 -5.42
CA VAL A 263 22.33 5.48 -5.73
C VAL A 263 21.51 5.29 -7.01
N LYS A 264 20.22 5.61 -6.93
CA LYS A 264 19.31 5.68 -8.08
C LYS A 264 18.63 7.04 -8.11
N LEU A 265 18.55 7.63 -9.30
CA LEU A 265 17.94 8.94 -9.51
C LEU A 265 16.63 8.78 -10.27
N PHE A 266 15.60 9.48 -9.82
CA PHE A 266 14.28 9.40 -10.41
C PHE A 266 13.68 10.79 -10.61
N ALA A 267 12.93 10.97 -11.68
CA ALA A 267 12.00 12.08 -11.77
C ALA A 267 10.92 11.94 -10.69
N THR A 268 10.38 13.04 -10.18
CA THR A 268 9.29 13.01 -9.18
C THR A 268 8.06 12.21 -9.63
N THR A 269 7.80 12.16 -10.95
CA THR A 269 6.70 11.42 -11.56
C THR A 269 6.94 9.92 -11.67
N ALA A 270 8.18 9.44 -11.51
CA ALA A 270 8.52 8.02 -11.68
C ALA A 270 7.87 7.09 -10.62
N PHE A 271 7.47 7.65 -9.48
CA PHE A 271 6.78 6.93 -8.41
C PHE A 271 5.26 6.95 -8.55
N GLY A 272 4.75 7.69 -9.52
CA GLY A 272 3.33 7.82 -9.77
C GLY A 272 2.84 6.75 -10.72
N PHE A 273 1.63 6.25 -10.45
CA PHE A 273 0.88 5.39 -11.34
C PHE A 273 -0.56 5.83 -11.38
N ARG A 274 -1.27 5.37 -12.40
CA ARG A 274 -2.70 5.55 -12.57
C ARG A 274 -3.36 4.18 -12.53
N LYS A 275 -4.16 4.00 -11.49
CA LYS A 275 -4.94 2.80 -11.26
C LYS A 275 -6.22 2.86 -12.09
N ILE A 276 -6.29 2.04 -13.12
CA ILE A 276 -7.47 1.89 -13.96
C ILE A 276 -8.29 0.69 -13.49
N THR A 277 -9.61 0.75 -13.68
CA THR A 277 -10.48 -0.40 -13.46
C THR A 277 -10.74 -1.07 -14.80
N VAL A 278 -10.42 -2.36 -14.88
CA VAL A 278 -10.62 -3.20 -16.05
C VAL A 278 -11.86 -4.04 -15.81
N GLU A 279 -12.85 -3.91 -16.67
CA GLU A 279 -14.10 -4.65 -16.62
C GLU A 279 -14.07 -5.77 -17.66
N ARG A 280 -14.76 -6.86 -17.35
CA ARG A 280 -14.96 -8.00 -18.23
C ARG A 280 -16.45 -8.27 -18.39
N PRO A 281 -16.88 -8.82 -19.54
CA PRO A 281 -18.29 -9.01 -19.80
C PRO A 281 -18.86 -10.14 -18.94
N LEU A 282 -20.07 -9.92 -18.45
CA LEU A 282 -20.84 -10.93 -17.76
C LEU A 282 -21.34 -11.98 -18.76
N ARG A 283 -21.04 -13.25 -18.49
CA ARG A 283 -21.51 -14.38 -19.30
C ARG A 283 -22.23 -15.37 -18.39
N LEU A 284 -23.48 -15.66 -18.72
CA LEU A 284 -24.36 -16.48 -17.89
C LEU A 284 -25.00 -17.58 -18.73
N ASN A 285 -24.96 -18.81 -18.22
CA ASN A 285 -25.87 -19.85 -18.67
C ASN A 285 -27.12 -19.91 -17.79
N PHE A 286 -28.21 -20.41 -18.35
CA PHE A 286 -29.50 -20.50 -17.69
C PHE A 286 -30.00 -21.94 -17.78
N ALA A 287 -30.36 -22.50 -16.64
CA ALA A 287 -30.87 -23.86 -16.55
C ALA A 287 -31.96 -23.91 -15.48
N VAL A 288 -32.95 -24.78 -15.70
CA VAL A 288 -34.02 -25.01 -14.75
C VAL A 288 -33.77 -26.33 -14.04
N THR A 289 -32.89 -26.30 -13.04
CA THR A 289 -32.58 -27.49 -12.22
C THR A 289 -33.25 -27.37 -10.84
N PRO A 290 -33.48 -28.49 -10.14
CA PRO A 290 -34.00 -28.47 -8.77
C PRO A 290 -33.18 -27.55 -7.86
N GLU A 291 -31.86 -27.58 -7.95
CA GLU A 291 -30.94 -26.77 -7.14
C GLU A 291 -31.14 -25.27 -7.43
N ARG A 292 -31.23 -24.88 -8.71
CA ARG A 292 -31.42 -23.47 -9.08
C ARG A 292 -32.81 -22.95 -8.72
N ILE A 293 -33.83 -23.82 -8.73
CA ILE A 293 -35.18 -23.50 -8.23
C ILE A 293 -35.17 -23.29 -6.71
N GLU A 294 -34.41 -24.08 -5.94
CA GLU A 294 -34.26 -23.83 -4.50
C GLU A 294 -33.62 -22.45 -4.24
N ARG A 295 -32.60 -22.06 -5.02
CA ARG A 295 -32.03 -20.69 -4.94
C ARG A 295 -33.05 -19.59 -5.18
N LEU A 296 -34.07 -19.82 -6.02
CA LEU A 296 -35.14 -18.86 -6.24
C LEU A 296 -35.96 -18.60 -4.98
N LYS A 297 -36.19 -19.65 -4.16
CA LYS A 297 -36.95 -19.53 -2.91
C LYS A 297 -36.24 -18.66 -1.87
N GLU A 298 -34.92 -18.53 -1.99
CA GLU A 298 -34.09 -17.66 -1.16
C GLU A 298 -34.11 -16.19 -1.62
N GLN A 299 -34.56 -15.90 -2.84
CA GLN A 299 -34.58 -14.54 -3.38
C GLN A 299 -35.60 -13.65 -2.67
N ARG A 300 -35.17 -12.47 -2.21
CA ARG A 300 -36.03 -11.55 -1.46
C ARG A 300 -37.29 -11.13 -2.21
N ALA A 301 -37.17 -10.86 -3.52
CA ALA A 301 -38.31 -10.45 -4.34
C ALA A 301 -39.31 -11.59 -4.54
N PHE A 302 -38.85 -12.85 -4.51
CA PHE A 302 -39.72 -14.02 -4.55
C PHE A 302 -40.41 -14.23 -3.21
N GLN A 303 -39.68 -14.18 -2.09
CA GLN A 303 -40.23 -14.27 -0.73
C GLN A 303 -41.30 -13.20 -0.45
N ALA A 304 -41.04 -11.97 -0.91
CA ALA A 304 -41.93 -10.83 -0.70
C ALA A 304 -43.33 -11.01 -1.32
N LEU A 305 -43.52 -11.93 -2.28
CA LEU A 305 -44.85 -12.27 -2.80
C LEU A 305 -45.78 -12.75 -1.68
N ALA A 306 -45.26 -13.57 -0.77
CA ALA A 306 -46.00 -14.14 0.35
C ALA A 306 -45.98 -13.27 1.63
N GLU A 307 -45.53 -12.02 1.55
CA GLU A 307 -45.49 -11.08 2.67
C GLU A 307 -46.49 -9.94 2.48
N SER A 308 -47.30 -9.65 3.50
CA SER A 308 -48.21 -8.51 3.48
C SER A 308 -47.85 -7.43 4.50
N LYS A 309 -47.88 -6.17 4.05
CA LYS A 309 -47.70 -4.97 4.89
C LYS A 309 -49.01 -4.47 5.52
N LYS A 310 -50.13 -5.17 5.32
CA LYS A 310 -51.43 -4.76 5.85
C LYS A 310 -51.51 -5.04 7.35
N LYS A 311 -52.10 -4.09 8.09
CA LYS A 311 -52.34 -4.23 9.55
C LYS A 311 -53.60 -5.04 9.89
N ASP A 312 -54.54 -5.13 8.95
CA ASP A 312 -55.78 -5.89 9.11
C ASP A 312 -55.48 -7.40 8.97
N PRO A 313 -55.75 -8.23 9.99
CA PRO A 313 -55.39 -9.64 9.99
C PRO A 313 -56.03 -10.47 8.88
N ALA A 314 -57.27 -10.17 8.49
CA ALA A 314 -57.99 -10.92 7.47
C ALA A 314 -57.45 -10.58 6.06
N LYS A 315 -57.20 -9.29 5.80
CA LYS A 315 -56.59 -8.85 4.54
C LYS A 315 -55.14 -9.30 4.41
N LYS A 316 -54.39 -9.28 5.52
CA LYS A 316 -53.02 -9.78 5.59
C LYS A 316 -52.97 -11.26 5.21
N ALA A 317 -53.77 -12.10 5.88
CA ALA A 317 -53.80 -13.55 5.60
C ALA A 317 -54.23 -13.87 4.16
N ALA A 318 -55.17 -13.10 3.60
CA ALA A 318 -55.61 -13.26 2.22
C ALA A 318 -54.52 -12.89 1.20
N GLU A 319 -53.81 -11.78 1.40
CA GLU A 319 -52.69 -11.36 0.54
C GLU A 319 -51.53 -12.37 0.60
N GLU A 320 -51.15 -12.84 1.79
CA GLU A 320 -50.07 -13.83 1.94
C GLU A 320 -50.43 -15.19 1.34
N ALA A 321 -51.70 -15.61 1.44
CA ALA A 321 -52.18 -16.84 0.81
C ALA A 321 -52.18 -16.75 -0.72
N ALA A 322 -52.62 -15.61 -1.28
CA ALA A 322 -52.54 -15.36 -2.72
C ALA A 322 -51.08 -15.33 -3.21
N GLY A 323 -50.19 -14.71 -2.43
CA GLY A 323 -48.76 -14.69 -2.68
C GLY A 323 -48.11 -16.07 -2.69
N ARG A 324 -48.45 -16.95 -1.73
CA ARG A 324 -47.99 -18.35 -1.72
C ARG A 324 -48.50 -19.13 -2.94
N ALA A 325 -49.76 -18.94 -3.32
CA ALA A 325 -50.30 -19.56 -4.53
C ALA A 325 -49.58 -19.09 -5.79
N GLU A 326 -49.19 -17.80 -5.86
CA GLU A 326 -48.37 -17.27 -6.96
C GLU A 326 -46.96 -17.88 -6.96
N GLN A 327 -46.31 -18.02 -5.81
CA GLN A 327 -45.01 -18.70 -5.68
C GLN A 327 -45.08 -20.16 -6.17
N GLU A 328 -46.08 -20.91 -5.71
CA GLU A 328 -46.32 -22.30 -6.12
C GLU A 328 -46.54 -22.40 -7.64
N ALA A 329 -47.32 -21.49 -8.22
CA ALA A 329 -47.55 -21.46 -9.65
C ALA A 329 -46.28 -21.14 -10.46
N ILE A 330 -45.42 -20.24 -9.97
CA ILE A 330 -44.14 -19.93 -10.59
C ILE A 330 -43.20 -21.15 -10.54
N VAL A 331 -43.11 -21.82 -9.40
CA VAL A 331 -42.27 -23.04 -9.26
C VAL A 331 -42.80 -24.14 -10.17
N ALA A 332 -44.12 -24.39 -10.19
CA ALA A 332 -44.72 -25.40 -11.06
C ALA A 332 -44.51 -25.09 -12.56
N MET A 333 -44.53 -23.82 -12.95
CA MET A 333 -44.19 -23.39 -14.30
C MET A 333 -42.74 -23.71 -14.64
N LEU A 334 -41.80 -23.42 -13.74
CA LEU A 334 -40.38 -23.72 -13.93
C LEU A 334 -40.13 -25.24 -13.99
N ASP A 335 -40.72 -26.02 -13.08
CA ASP A 335 -40.66 -27.49 -13.11
C ASP A 335 -41.22 -28.06 -14.43
N GLY A 336 -42.22 -27.38 -15.03
CA GLY A 336 -42.75 -27.72 -16.34
C GLY A 336 -41.78 -27.41 -17.50
N MET A 337 -40.91 -26.41 -17.34
CA MET A 337 -39.85 -26.09 -18.31
C MET A 337 -38.71 -27.12 -18.27
N ALA A 338 -38.36 -27.63 -17.08
CA ALA A 338 -37.27 -28.58 -16.86
C ALA A 338 -37.48 -29.98 -17.46
N ARG A 339 -38.69 -30.28 -17.96
CA ARG A 339 -39.07 -31.62 -18.44
C ARG A 339 -39.06 -31.66 -19.96
N ARG A 340 -37.91 -31.99 -20.56
CA ARG A 340 -37.92 -32.53 -21.92
C ARG A 340 -38.64 -33.88 -21.95
N THR A 341 -39.30 -34.17 -23.07
CA THR A 341 -40.11 -35.38 -23.28
C THR A 341 -39.27 -36.67 -23.40
N ASP A 342 -37.94 -36.58 -23.38
CA ASP A 342 -37.00 -37.69 -23.57
C ASP A 342 -36.17 -38.08 -22.32
N GLY A 343 -36.28 -37.36 -21.20
CA GLY A 343 -35.61 -37.70 -19.94
C GLY A 343 -34.12 -37.37 -19.85
N SER A 344 -33.57 -36.58 -20.79
CA SER A 344 -32.21 -36.02 -20.67
C SER A 344 -32.16 -34.77 -19.78
N GLU A 345 -31.04 -34.54 -19.08
CA GLU A 345 -30.81 -33.27 -18.37
C GLU A 345 -30.78 -32.11 -19.37
N ASP A 346 -31.42 -30.98 -19.01
CA ASP A 346 -31.43 -29.80 -19.88
C ASP A 346 -30.02 -29.22 -20.03
N GLU A 347 -29.52 -29.19 -21.28
CA GLU A 347 -28.30 -28.44 -21.58
C GLU A 347 -28.55 -26.96 -21.21
N PRO A 348 -27.63 -26.32 -20.46
CA PRO A 348 -27.79 -24.93 -20.09
C PRO A 348 -27.93 -24.03 -21.33
N VAL A 349 -28.95 -23.17 -21.32
CA VAL A 349 -29.14 -22.16 -22.37
C VAL A 349 -28.08 -21.08 -22.16
N ARG A 350 -27.19 -20.93 -23.13
CA ARG A 350 -26.04 -20.01 -23.08
C ARG A 350 -26.34 -18.60 -23.59
N SER A 351 -27.60 -18.32 -23.93
CA SER A 351 -28.06 -17.02 -24.43
C SER A 351 -29.16 -16.46 -23.53
N ARG A 352 -28.91 -15.31 -22.90
CA ARG A 352 -29.91 -14.63 -22.05
C ARG A 352 -31.18 -14.27 -22.84
N PRO A 353 -31.11 -13.65 -24.04
CA PRO A 353 -32.30 -13.34 -24.83
C PRO A 353 -33.13 -14.58 -25.18
N GLU A 354 -32.48 -15.70 -25.49
CA GLU A 354 -33.16 -16.97 -25.78
C GLU A 354 -33.90 -17.48 -24.55
N PHE A 355 -33.21 -17.54 -23.40
CA PHE A 355 -33.83 -18.01 -22.16
C PHE A 355 -34.98 -17.10 -21.71
N GLU A 356 -34.85 -15.79 -21.86
CA GLU A 356 -35.95 -14.86 -21.58
C GLU A 356 -37.18 -15.10 -22.47
N ALA A 357 -36.97 -15.46 -23.75
CA ALA A 357 -38.05 -15.81 -24.66
C ALA A 357 -38.75 -17.11 -24.23
N GLN A 358 -37.98 -18.12 -23.82
CA GLN A 358 -38.51 -19.38 -23.28
C GLN A 358 -39.31 -19.14 -21.99
N LEU A 359 -38.77 -18.37 -21.04
CA LEU A 359 -39.43 -18.01 -19.80
C LEU A 359 -40.74 -17.23 -20.05
N LYS A 360 -40.74 -16.30 -21.02
CA LYS A 360 -41.94 -15.55 -21.41
C LYS A 360 -43.01 -16.45 -22.04
N ALA A 361 -42.61 -17.41 -22.87
CA ALA A 361 -43.53 -18.37 -23.47
C ALA A 361 -44.15 -19.28 -22.39
N ALA A 362 -43.35 -19.77 -21.45
CA ALA A 362 -43.81 -20.58 -20.31
C ALA A 362 -44.78 -19.80 -19.41
N ALA A 363 -44.45 -18.56 -19.06
CA ALA A 363 -45.34 -17.69 -18.27
C ALA A 363 -46.68 -17.45 -18.97
N LYS A 364 -46.66 -17.23 -20.29
CA LYS A 364 -47.89 -17.08 -21.09
C LYS A 364 -48.72 -18.37 -21.10
N ALA A 365 -48.09 -19.53 -21.26
CA ALA A 365 -48.78 -20.83 -21.25
C ALA A 365 -49.40 -21.15 -19.89
N ALA A 366 -48.74 -20.76 -18.80
CA ALA A 366 -49.25 -20.88 -17.43
C ALA A 366 -50.25 -19.79 -17.03
N GLY A 367 -50.50 -18.79 -17.87
CA GLY A 367 -51.37 -17.65 -17.56
C GLY A 367 -50.81 -16.72 -16.48
N LEU A 368 -49.50 -16.75 -16.23
CA LEU A 368 -48.81 -15.97 -15.21
C LEU A 368 -48.26 -14.66 -15.77
N LYS A 369 -48.34 -13.59 -14.96
CA LYS A 369 -47.71 -12.30 -15.27
C LYS A 369 -46.63 -12.01 -14.24
N LEU A 370 -45.38 -12.34 -14.58
CA LEU A 370 -44.24 -12.07 -13.72
C LEU A 370 -44.00 -10.56 -13.60
N ALA A 371 -44.13 -10.01 -12.40
CA ALA A 371 -43.71 -8.64 -12.11
C ALA A 371 -42.20 -8.50 -12.32
N ALA A 372 -41.72 -7.31 -12.73
CA ALA A 372 -40.30 -7.10 -13.05
C ALA A 372 -39.32 -7.53 -11.92
N PRO A 373 -39.58 -7.26 -10.62
CA PRO A 373 -38.71 -7.73 -9.53
C PRO A 373 -38.64 -9.26 -9.43
N VAL A 374 -39.76 -9.94 -9.69
CA VAL A 374 -39.85 -11.41 -9.65
C VAL A 374 -39.16 -12.01 -10.87
N LYS A 375 -39.36 -11.43 -12.08
CA LYS A 375 -38.63 -11.84 -13.29
C LYS A 375 -37.11 -11.76 -13.06
N LYS A 376 -36.63 -10.65 -12.47
CA LYS A 376 -35.20 -10.49 -12.16
C LYS A 376 -34.70 -11.53 -11.17
N ALA A 377 -35.48 -11.85 -10.13
CA ALA A 377 -35.15 -12.90 -9.16
C ALA A 377 -35.09 -14.29 -9.80
N VAL A 378 -36.04 -14.61 -10.70
CA VAL A 378 -36.04 -15.87 -11.46
C VAL A 378 -34.78 -15.96 -12.33
N LEU A 379 -34.47 -14.93 -13.11
CA LEU A 379 -33.28 -14.94 -13.97
C LEU A 379 -31.98 -15.08 -13.16
N ALA A 380 -31.83 -14.34 -12.05
CA ALA A 380 -30.66 -14.42 -11.20
C ALA A 380 -30.51 -15.80 -10.52
N ALA A 381 -31.61 -16.40 -10.06
CA ALA A 381 -31.58 -17.71 -9.41
C ALA A 381 -31.26 -18.85 -10.38
N LEU A 382 -31.73 -18.74 -11.62
CA LEU A 382 -31.55 -19.75 -12.67
C LEU A 382 -30.28 -19.57 -13.49
N SER A 383 -29.53 -18.49 -13.27
CA SER A 383 -28.26 -18.24 -13.95
C SER A 383 -27.04 -18.73 -13.17
N GLU A 384 -26.00 -19.15 -13.89
CA GLU A 384 -24.63 -19.32 -13.37
C GLU A 384 -23.64 -18.76 -14.36
N ARG A 385 -22.45 -18.38 -13.88
CA ARG A 385 -21.37 -17.92 -14.76
C ARG A 385 -20.88 -19.04 -15.64
N ASP A 386 -20.65 -18.71 -16.91
CA ASP A 386 -20.20 -19.64 -17.94
C ASP A 386 -19.37 -18.88 -18.98
N GLU A 387 -18.08 -19.19 -19.07
CA GLU A 387 -17.17 -18.52 -20.01
C GLU A 387 -17.53 -18.80 -21.49
N GLU A 388 -18.22 -19.92 -21.75
CA GLU A 388 -18.68 -20.29 -23.09
C GLU A 388 -20.02 -19.63 -23.46
N ALA A 389 -20.68 -18.95 -22.51
CA ALA A 389 -21.96 -18.29 -22.77
C ALA A 389 -21.81 -16.97 -23.52
N GLU A 390 -22.88 -16.55 -24.18
CA GLU A 390 -22.95 -15.25 -24.85
C GLU A 390 -22.82 -14.10 -23.84
N ILE A 391 -22.25 -12.99 -24.30
CA ILE A 391 -22.14 -11.77 -23.50
C ILE A 391 -23.54 -11.28 -23.16
N CYS A 392 -23.77 -11.05 -21.87
CA CYS A 392 -24.96 -10.39 -21.39
C CYS A 392 -24.92 -8.90 -21.73
N LEU A 393 -25.94 -8.42 -22.44
CA LEU A 393 -26.07 -7.02 -22.82
C LEU A 393 -27.12 -6.33 -21.95
N ASP A 394 -26.88 -5.04 -21.70
CA ASP A 394 -27.81 -4.17 -21.00
C ASP A 394 -28.94 -3.67 -21.92
N ALA A 395 -29.75 -2.72 -21.45
CA ALA A 395 -30.86 -2.16 -22.23
C ALA A 395 -30.41 -1.29 -23.42
N HIS A 396 -29.15 -0.84 -23.43
CA HIS A 396 -28.55 -0.03 -24.49
C HIS A 396 -27.80 -0.88 -25.53
N GLY A 397 -27.60 -2.17 -25.24
CA GLY A 397 -26.86 -3.10 -26.09
C GLY A 397 -25.37 -3.14 -25.75
N ASP A 398 -24.96 -2.51 -24.65
CA ASP A 398 -23.59 -2.52 -24.17
C ASP A 398 -23.35 -3.76 -23.27
N PRO A 399 -22.13 -4.33 -23.26
CA PRO A 399 -21.78 -5.43 -22.35
C PRO A 399 -22.00 -5.07 -20.87
N GLU A 400 -22.71 -5.93 -20.15
CA GLU A 400 -22.80 -5.83 -18.69
C GLU A 400 -21.47 -6.26 -18.05
N CYS A 401 -20.99 -5.54 -17.04
CA CYS A 401 -19.79 -5.92 -16.31
C CYS A 401 -20.03 -7.13 -15.39
N ASP A 402 -19.06 -8.03 -15.32
CA ASP A 402 -18.98 -9.07 -14.27
C ASP A 402 -18.18 -8.57 -13.07
N PRO A 403 -18.81 -8.30 -11.90
CA PRO A 403 -18.10 -7.79 -10.74
C PRO A 403 -17.04 -8.74 -10.17
N ASP A 404 -17.12 -10.05 -10.43
CA ASP A 404 -16.16 -11.03 -9.89
C ASP A 404 -14.94 -11.19 -10.78
N LEU A 405 -15.03 -10.75 -12.03
CA LEU A 405 -13.92 -10.72 -12.98
C LEU A 405 -13.33 -9.30 -13.15
N ARG A 406 -13.86 -8.32 -12.43
CA ARG A 406 -13.33 -6.96 -12.39
C ARG A 406 -11.94 -6.98 -11.78
N ASP A 407 -11.01 -6.32 -12.44
CA ASP A 407 -9.65 -6.16 -11.98
C ASP A 407 -9.20 -4.70 -12.03
N THR A 408 -7.99 -4.44 -11.56
CA THR A 408 -7.36 -3.13 -11.62
C THR A 408 -5.92 -3.23 -12.06
N GLU A 409 -5.51 -2.33 -12.95
CA GLU A 409 -4.16 -2.24 -13.46
C GLU A 409 -3.51 -0.93 -13.05
N ASN A 410 -2.20 -0.95 -12.79
CA ASN A 410 -1.43 0.22 -12.40
C ASN A 410 -0.55 0.68 -13.57
N VAL A 411 -1.00 1.69 -14.30
CA VAL A 411 -0.29 2.26 -15.45
C VAL A 411 0.71 3.31 -14.96
N PRO A 412 2.02 3.23 -15.27
CA PRO A 412 2.96 4.30 -14.92
C PRO A 412 2.53 5.66 -15.49
N LEU A 413 2.70 6.76 -14.75
CA LEU A 413 2.29 8.09 -15.22
C LEU A 413 3.02 8.58 -16.49
N SER A 414 4.15 7.94 -16.83
CA SER A 414 4.90 8.22 -18.05
C SER A 414 4.32 7.56 -19.31
N GLU A 415 3.30 6.70 -19.16
CA GLU A 415 2.73 5.89 -20.23
C GLU A 415 1.24 6.20 -20.43
N SER A 416 0.75 6.10 -21.68
CA SER A 416 -0.68 6.19 -21.98
C SER A 416 -1.42 4.93 -21.49
N ILE A 417 -2.64 5.13 -21.00
CA ILE A 417 -3.52 4.06 -20.57
C ILE A 417 -3.81 3.11 -21.73
N GLU A 418 -4.05 3.66 -22.92
CA GLU A 418 -4.38 2.91 -24.13
C GLU A 418 -3.21 2.03 -24.58
N ASP A 419 -1.99 2.57 -24.59
CA ASP A 419 -0.78 1.85 -24.97
C ASP A 419 -0.48 0.71 -23.98
N TYR A 420 -0.60 0.96 -22.67
CA TYR A 420 -0.46 -0.06 -21.65
C TYR A 420 -1.52 -1.15 -21.81
N PHE A 421 -2.79 -0.77 -21.98
CA PHE A 421 -3.89 -1.72 -22.10
C PHE A 421 -3.74 -2.63 -23.33
N ALA A 422 -3.33 -2.07 -24.47
CA ALA A 422 -3.12 -2.83 -25.70
C ALA A 422 -1.96 -3.84 -25.58
N ARG A 423 -0.96 -3.55 -24.75
CA ARG A 423 0.23 -4.38 -24.56
C ARG A 423 0.07 -5.44 -23.47
N GLU A 424 -0.49 -5.05 -22.32
CA GLU A 424 -0.49 -5.87 -21.10
C GLU A 424 -1.85 -6.52 -20.80
N VAL A 425 -2.97 -5.99 -21.32
CA VAL A 425 -4.30 -6.50 -20.99
C VAL A 425 -4.97 -7.19 -22.18
N ALA A 426 -5.10 -6.47 -23.29
CA ALA A 426 -5.84 -6.94 -24.48
C ALA A 426 -5.36 -8.30 -25.03
N PRO A 427 -4.05 -8.66 -25.03
CA PRO A 427 -3.59 -9.97 -25.52
C PRO A 427 -4.07 -11.15 -24.67
N TYR A 428 -4.31 -10.92 -23.37
CA TYR A 428 -4.72 -11.97 -22.42
C TYR A 428 -6.24 -11.98 -22.20
N VAL A 429 -6.89 -10.81 -22.28
CA VAL A 429 -8.34 -10.65 -22.08
C VAL A 429 -8.92 -9.74 -23.16
N PRO A 430 -9.21 -10.28 -24.36
CA PRO A 430 -9.57 -9.46 -25.53
C PRO A 430 -10.95 -8.81 -25.46
N ASP A 431 -11.85 -9.31 -24.61
CA ASP A 431 -13.19 -8.75 -24.40
C ASP A 431 -13.26 -7.79 -23.19
N ALA A 432 -12.13 -7.48 -22.56
CA ALA A 432 -12.06 -6.50 -21.49
C ALA A 432 -12.15 -5.06 -22.01
N TRP A 433 -12.62 -4.15 -21.15
CA TRP A 433 -12.59 -2.71 -21.42
C TRP A 433 -12.25 -1.91 -20.17
N ILE A 434 -11.84 -0.66 -20.37
CA ILE A 434 -11.51 0.26 -19.27
C ILE A 434 -12.81 0.92 -18.78
N ASN A 435 -13.03 0.90 -17.47
CA ASN A 435 -14.12 1.64 -16.84
C ASN A 435 -13.81 3.14 -16.79
N THR A 436 -14.34 3.88 -17.76
CA THR A 436 -14.15 5.34 -17.87
C THR A 436 -14.98 6.16 -16.89
N ALA A 437 -15.87 5.53 -16.10
CA ALA A 437 -16.64 6.21 -15.07
C ALA A 437 -15.85 6.46 -13.78
N VAL A 438 -14.75 5.72 -13.58
CA VAL A 438 -13.81 5.96 -12.47
C VAL A 438 -12.81 7.01 -12.92
N VAL A 439 -12.82 8.18 -12.28
CA VAL A 439 -11.93 9.30 -12.60
C VAL A 439 -11.23 9.85 -11.35
N ASP A 440 -10.09 10.50 -11.55
CA ASP A 440 -9.32 11.15 -10.49
C ASP A 440 -9.98 12.49 -10.11
N ALA A 441 -10.01 12.79 -8.82
CA ALA A 441 -10.69 13.99 -8.33
C ALA A 441 -9.94 15.29 -8.65
N LYS A 442 -8.64 15.25 -8.95
CA LYS A 442 -7.83 16.45 -9.20
C LYS A 442 -7.77 16.84 -10.67
N ASP A 443 -7.61 15.87 -11.56
CA ASP A 443 -7.43 16.12 -13.00
C ASP A 443 -8.64 15.71 -13.86
N ALA A 444 -9.62 14.98 -13.28
CA ALA A 444 -10.81 14.47 -13.96
C ALA A 444 -10.54 13.48 -15.11
N GLU A 445 -9.34 12.90 -15.16
CA GLU A 445 -8.99 11.87 -16.13
C GLU A 445 -9.32 10.46 -15.61
N VAL A 446 -9.40 9.48 -16.51
CA VAL A 446 -9.81 8.09 -16.21
C VAL A 446 -8.81 7.42 -15.27
N GLY A 447 -9.30 6.64 -14.31
CA GLY A 447 -8.51 5.99 -13.27
C GLY A 447 -8.23 6.92 -12.08
N LYS A 448 -7.52 6.40 -11.08
CA LYS A 448 -7.08 7.20 -9.93
C LYS A 448 -5.58 7.30 -9.90
N VAL A 449 -5.03 8.47 -9.61
CA VAL A 449 -3.59 8.61 -9.44
C VAL A 449 -3.19 8.10 -8.06
N GLY A 450 -2.13 7.30 -8.02
CA GLY A 450 -1.49 6.83 -6.82
C GLY A 450 0.01 7.07 -6.89
N TYR A 451 0.64 7.16 -5.73
CA TYR A 451 2.08 7.24 -5.61
C TYR A 451 2.58 6.16 -4.66
N GLU A 452 3.65 5.47 -5.04
CA GLU A 452 4.32 4.44 -4.25
C GLU A 452 5.83 4.46 -4.53
N ILE A 453 6.63 4.37 -3.47
CA ILE A 453 8.08 4.30 -3.55
C ILE A 453 8.50 2.88 -3.15
N ASN A 454 8.50 1.96 -4.11
CA ASN A 454 8.98 0.60 -3.86
C ASN A 454 10.51 0.56 -3.84
N PHE A 455 11.10 0.97 -2.71
CA PHE A 455 12.54 1.13 -2.56
C PHE A 455 13.30 -0.16 -2.93
N ASN A 456 12.85 -1.31 -2.42
CA ASN A 456 13.51 -2.60 -2.63
C ASN A 456 13.53 -3.02 -4.10
N ARG A 457 12.50 -2.68 -4.89
CA ARG A 457 12.45 -3.00 -6.32
C ARG A 457 13.61 -2.36 -7.10
N TYR A 458 14.08 -1.18 -6.69
CA TYR A 458 15.10 -0.44 -7.42
C TYR A 458 16.54 -0.91 -7.16
N PHE A 459 16.77 -1.55 -6.00
CA PHE A 459 18.08 -2.09 -5.61
C PHE A 459 18.12 -3.62 -5.64
N TYR A 460 17.03 -4.27 -6.04
CA TYR A 460 16.99 -5.72 -6.19
C TYR A 460 17.92 -6.17 -7.31
N VAL A 461 18.97 -6.90 -6.94
CA VAL A 461 19.82 -7.64 -7.87
C VAL A 461 19.36 -9.09 -7.85
N TYR A 462 18.93 -9.62 -9.01
CA TYR A 462 18.58 -11.04 -9.13
C TYR A 462 19.83 -11.89 -8.89
N THR A 463 19.81 -12.67 -7.82
CA THR A 463 20.84 -13.68 -7.55
C THR A 463 20.29 -15.03 -8.01
N PRO A 464 20.78 -15.60 -9.13
CA PRO A 464 20.37 -16.94 -9.53
C PRO A 464 20.69 -17.93 -8.41
N PRO A 465 19.84 -18.95 -8.20
CA PRO A 465 20.15 -20.01 -7.26
C PRO A 465 21.46 -20.69 -7.68
N ARG A 466 22.29 -21.06 -6.69
CA ARG A 466 23.53 -21.79 -6.95
C ARG A 466 23.22 -23.10 -7.70
N PRO A 467 24.07 -23.51 -8.64
CA PRO A 467 23.91 -24.79 -9.33
C PRO A 467 23.84 -25.96 -8.34
N LEU A 468 22.98 -26.95 -8.61
CA LEU A 468 22.78 -28.11 -7.74
C LEU A 468 24.10 -28.84 -7.43
N ALA A 469 25.00 -28.93 -8.41
CA ALA A 469 26.31 -29.58 -8.25
C ALA A 469 27.19 -28.92 -7.19
N GLU A 470 27.09 -27.59 -7.01
CA GLU A 470 27.82 -26.89 -5.96
C GLU A 470 27.20 -27.14 -4.58
N ILE A 471 25.87 -27.19 -4.52
CA ILE A 471 25.14 -27.52 -3.27
C ILE A 471 25.52 -28.94 -2.81
N GLU A 472 25.58 -29.90 -3.75
CA GLU A 472 26.00 -31.27 -3.45
C GLU A 472 27.46 -31.36 -2.99
N ALA A 473 28.34 -30.53 -3.54
CA ALA A 473 29.74 -30.46 -3.13
C ALA A 473 29.87 -29.94 -1.70
N ASP A 474 29.20 -28.82 -1.37
CA ASP A 474 29.20 -28.25 -0.01
C ASP A 474 28.61 -29.21 1.02
N ILE A 475 27.49 -29.90 0.69
CA ILE A 475 26.90 -30.89 1.59
C ILE A 475 27.88 -32.03 1.88
N ARG A 476 28.64 -32.46 0.86
CA ARG A 476 29.66 -33.50 1.02
C ARG A 476 30.84 -33.02 1.86
N GLU A 477 31.28 -31.78 1.67
CA GLU A 477 32.36 -31.15 2.43
C GLU A 477 31.97 -30.96 3.91
N LEU A 478 30.81 -30.35 4.18
CA LEU A 478 30.26 -30.21 5.53
C LEU A 478 30.04 -31.59 6.19
N GLY A 479 29.59 -32.58 5.42
CA GLY A 479 29.48 -33.96 5.88
C GLY A 479 30.82 -34.54 6.33
N ALA A 480 31.90 -34.28 5.57
CA ALA A 480 33.24 -34.70 5.94
C ALA A 480 33.76 -33.98 7.19
N GLU A 481 33.55 -32.66 7.30
CA GLU A 481 33.92 -31.87 8.47
C GLU A 481 33.21 -32.34 9.75
N ILE A 482 31.90 -32.63 9.67
CA ILE A 482 31.12 -33.18 10.78
C ILE A 482 31.67 -34.53 11.21
N VAL A 483 32.03 -35.41 10.27
CA VAL A 483 32.63 -36.72 10.57
C VAL A 483 34.00 -36.55 11.24
N THR A 484 34.83 -35.62 10.78
CA THR A 484 36.12 -35.31 11.41
C THR A 484 35.94 -34.78 12.85
N LEU A 485 35.05 -33.80 13.05
CA LEU A 485 34.75 -33.24 14.37
C LEU A 485 34.17 -34.28 15.33
N LEU A 486 33.28 -35.15 14.86
CA LEU A 486 32.76 -36.28 15.65
C LEU A 486 33.86 -37.29 15.97
N GLY A 487 34.78 -37.55 15.03
CA GLY A 487 35.95 -38.41 15.25
C GLY A 487 36.90 -37.85 16.33
N GLU A 488 37.13 -36.55 16.34
CA GLU A 488 37.94 -35.87 17.35
C GLU A 488 37.29 -35.89 18.75
N ILE A 489 35.95 -35.79 18.82
CA ILE A 489 35.20 -35.86 20.08
C ILE A 489 35.10 -37.31 20.60
N THR A 490 35.03 -38.29 19.71
CA THR A 490 34.83 -39.70 20.08
C THR A 490 36.12 -40.48 20.34
N GLY A 491 37.29 -39.93 20.00
CA GLY A 491 38.60 -40.49 20.33
C GLY A 491 38.79 -41.92 19.79
N ASP A 492 39.34 -42.04 18.58
CA ASP A 492 39.77 -43.29 17.95
C ASP A 492 38.84 -44.49 18.18
N ALA A 493 37.62 -44.39 17.63
CA ALA A 493 36.80 -45.56 17.31
C ALA A 493 36.30 -45.44 15.87
N ILE A 494 36.84 -46.29 15.00
CA ILE A 494 36.50 -46.41 13.58
C ILE A 494 34.98 -46.53 13.42
N LEU A 495 34.35 -45.53 12.80
CA LEU A 495 33.00 -45.60 12.26
C LEU A 495 33.07 -45.42 10.74
N THR A 496 33.25 -46.53 10.02
CA THR A 496 32.87 -46.63 8.61
C THR A 496 31.35 -46.61 8.55
N ILE A 497 30.77 -45.52 8.05
CA ILE A 497 29.37 -45.44 7.65
C ILE A 497 29.36 -45.42 6.13
N ASP A 498 28.89 -46.51 5.53
CA ASP A 498 28.66 -46.62 4.09
C ASP A 498 27.67 -45.55 3.61
N ALA A 499 27.98 -44.94 2.48
CA ALA A 499 27.12 -43.96 1.80
C ALA A 499 25.73 -44.57 1.49
N PRO A 500 24.63 -43.80 1.60
CA PRO A 500 23.32 -44.30 1.24
C PRO A 500 23.23 -44.54 -0.26
N THR A 501 22.86 -45.76 -0.62
CA THR A 501 22.56 -46.24 -1.96
C THR A 501 21.50 -45.35 -2.61
N ALA A 502 21.76 -44.91 -3.84
CA ALA A 502 20.81 -44.18 -4.68
C ALA A 502 19.47 -44.94 -4.78
N VAL A 503 18.40 -44.32 -4.29
CA VAL A 503 17.03 -44.78 -4.55
C VAL A 503 16.71 -44.44 -6.00
N LYS A 504 16.66 -45.47 -6.85
CA LYS A 504 16.05 -45.36 -8.19
C LYS A 504 14.56 -45.04 -8.02
N ALA A 505 14.17 -43.81 -8.31
CA ALA A 505 12.79 -43.49 -8.65
C ALA A 505 12.58 -43.86 -10.12
N GLN A 506 11.97 -45.02 -10.35
CA GLN A 506 11.36 -45.38 -11.63
C GLN A 506 9.90 -44.93 -11.55
N GLY A 507 9.56 -43.91 -12.32
CA GLY A 507 8.22 -43.42 -12.54
C GLY A 507 8.20 -42.71 -13.88
N ASP A 508 7.76 -43.44 -14.90
CA ASP A 508 7.64 -42.99 -16.29
C ASP A 508 6.78 -41.72 -16.41
N VAL A 509 7.29 -40.74 -17.15
CA VAL A 509 6.48 -39.74 -17.88
C VAL A 509 7.07 -39.67 -19.29
N PRO A 510 6.27 -39.83 -20.36
CA PRO A 510 6.78 -39.95 -21.72
C PRO A 510 7.26 -38.60 -22.28
N ALA A 511 8.29 -38.68 -23.12
CA ALA A 511 8.78 -37.59 -23.94
C ALA A 511 7.86 -37.36 -25.16
N CYS A 512 7.64 -36.09 -25.50
CA CYS A 512 7.44 -35.58 -26.86
C CYS A 512 8.36 -34.35 -26.93
N GLU A 513 9.60 -34.52 -27.37
CA GLU A 513 10.04 -34.26 -28.76
C GLU A 513 9.86 -32.78 -29.14
N ASP A 514 10.93 -32.01 -28.91
CA ASP A 514 11.33 -30.93 -29.80
C ASP A 514 11.88 -31.56 -31.08
N ASP A 515 11.30 -31.20 -32.22
CA ASP A 515 11.95 -31.32 -33.52
C ASP A 515 11.94 -29.93 -34.18
N THR A 516 13.12 -29.33 -34.23
CA THR A 516 13.48 -28.28 -35.19
C THR A 516 13.88 -28.92 -36.52
N GLU A 517 13.20 -28.57 -37.62
CA GLU A 517 13.77 -28.02 -38.87
C GLU A 517 12.78 -28.10 -40.05
N ALA A 518 12.36 -26.93 -40.55
CA ALA A 518 12.31 -26.54 -41.97
C ALA A 518 11.93 -25.05 -42.11
#